data_AF-A0A6P2CSA6-F1
#
_entry.id   AF-A0A6P2CSA6-F1
#
_cell.length_a   1.000
_cell.length_b   1.000
_cell.length_c   1.000
_cell.angle_alpha   90.00
_cell.angle_beta   90.00
_cell.angle_gamma   90.00
#
_symmetry.space_group_name_H-M   'P 1'
#
loop_
_entity.id
_entity.type
_entity.pdbx_description
1 polymer ?
#
loop_
_entity_poly.entity_id
_entity_poly.type
_entity_poly.pdbx_seq_one_letter_code
_entity_poly.pdbx_strand_id
1 'polypeptide(L)'
;MQLTRTERWILSNQYQILEQLATLRKNDDEVSHYRSAQEALGCGYANEYGDLAIGICEDKDILSVDECREVIKILGMFNDIQYAYSQLDEANREGISEHFASEFPGFCGNSEGKQLGYARYFCARPHVFTQLNRPDDLDSHAPLLPLYRLMLKVREVR
;
A
#
# COMPACT_ATOMS: atom_id res chain seq x y z
N MET A 1 10.54 16.75 8.21
CA MET A 1 9.35 16.99 9.07
C MET A 1 9.59 18.20 9.96
N GLN A 2 8.56 19.00 10.26
CA GLN A 2 8.65 20.10 11.22
C GLN A 2 7.58 19.90 12.29
N LEU A 3 7.98 19.91 13.56
CA LEU A 3 7.09 19.70 14.70
C LEU A 3 7.03 20.96 15.56
N THR A 4 5.83 21.34 15.99
CA THR A 4 5.60 22.36 17.01
C THR A 4 6.09 21.89 18.38
N ARG A 5 6.27 22.82 19.33
CA ARG A 5 6.64 22.47 20.71
C ARG A 5 5.62 21.53 21.36
N THR A 6 4.33 21.75 21.11
CA THR A 6 3.24 20.92 21.64
C THR A 6 3.29 19.50 21.06
N GLU A 7 3.51 19.35 19.75
CA GLU A 7 3.65 18.02 19.12
C GLU A 7 4.86 17.26 19.65
N ARG A 8 6.01 17.92 19.80
CA ARG A 8 7.19 17.30 20.42
C ARG A 8 6.94 16.86 21.85
N TRP A 9 6.22 17.68 22.62
CA TRP A 9 5.83 17.33 23.99
C TRP A 9 4.91 16.11 24.03
N ILE A 10 3.89 16.05 23.16
CA ILE A 10 2.99 14.89 23.06
C ILE A 10 3.77 13.64 22.66
N LEU A 11 4.61 13.71 21.62
CA LEU A 11 5.40 12.57 21.14
C LEU A 11 6.42 12.11 22.19
N SER A 12 7.08 13.04 22.89
CA SER A 12 8.02 12.71 23.98
C SER A 12 7.32 11.93 25.10
N ASN A 13 6.10 12.33 25.48
CA ASN A 13 5.29 11.57 26.44
C ASN A 13 4.92 10.17 25.91
N GLN A 14 4.59 10.04 24.62
CA GLN A 14 4.29 8.74 24.01
C GLN A 14 5.51 7.82 24.01
N TYR A 15 6.69 8.30 23.63
CA TYR A 15 7.93 7.52 23.67
C TYR A 15 8.33 7.14 25.10
N GLN A 16 8.04 7.97 26.11
CA GLN A 16 8.24 7.61 27.51
C GLN A 16 7.35 6.45 27.96
N ILE A 17 6.10 6.39 27.49
CA ILE A 17 5.21 5.25 27.75
C ILE A 17 5.74 3.99 27.05
N LEU A 18 6.16 4.12 25.78
CA LEU A 18 6.71 3.00 25.01
C LEU A 18 8.00 2.46 25.63
N GLU A 19 8.88 3.31 26.14
CA GLU A 19 10.09 2.91 26.87
C GLU A 19 9.74 2.06 28.10
N GLN A 20 8.75 2.47 28.89
CA GLN A 20 8.29 1.70 30.05
C GLN A 20 7.73 0.33 29.63
N LEU A 21 6.94 0.28 28.56
CA LEU A 21 6.42 -0.98 28.03
C LEU A 21 7.54 -1.89 27.51
N ALA A 22 8.53 -1.34 26.79
CA ALA A 22 9.69 -2.08 26.32
C ALA A 22 10.54 -2.63 27.47
N THR A 23 10.72 -1.83 28.54
CA THR A 23 11.39 -2.25 29.77
C THR A 23 10.69 -3.46 30.40
N LEU A 24 9.35 -3.42 30.51
CA LEU A 24 8.57 -4.55 31.04
C LEU A 24 8.70 -5.81 30.16
N ARG A 25 8.82 -5.63 28.84
CA ARG A 25 9.05 -6.72 27.87
C ARG A 25 10.51 -7.19 27.83
N LYS A 26 11.43 -6.52 28.53
CA LYS A 26 12.88 -6.76 28.49
C LYS A 26 13.45 -6.67 27.06
N ASN A 27 13.00 -5.66 26.30
CA ASN A 27 13.52 -5.37 24.96
C ASN A 27 14.45 -4.14 25.01
N ASP A 28 15.74 -4.39 25.22
CA ASP A 28 16.74 -3.33 25.41
C ASP A 28 16.95 -2.46 24.16
N ASP A 29 16.76 -3.02 22.96
CA ASP A 29 16.87 -2.30 21.69
C ASP A 29 15.77 -1.25 21.55
N GLU A 30 14.52 -1.64 21.85
CA GLU A 30 13.38 -0.70 21.88
C GLU A 30 13.57 0.37 22.96
N VAL A 31 14.06 0.01 24.16
CA VAL A 31 14.34 0.98 25.23
C VAL A 31 15.36 2.02 24.76
N SER A 32 16.46 1.59 24.13
CA SER A 32 17.48 2.49 23.60
C SER A 32 16.91 3.40 22.51
N HIS A 33 16.16 2.83 21.56
CA HIS A 33 15.51 3.57 20.49
C HIS A 33 14.54 4.65 21.03
N TYR A 34 13.67 4.29 21.97
CA TYR A 34 12.69 5.23 22.54
C TYR A 34 13.33 6.31 23.42
N ARG A 35 14.46 6.03 24.09
CA ARG A 35 15.24 7.07 24.79
C ARG A 35 15.86 8.06 23.82
N SER A 36 16.47 7.57 22.75
CA SER A 36 17.05 8.42 21.69
C SER A 36 15.97 9.32 21.07
N ALA A 37 14.78 8.78 20.79
CA ALA A 37 13.64 9.54 20.30
C ALA A 37 13.20 10.65 21.28
N GLN A 38 13.12 10.35 22.57
CA GLN A 38 12.80 11.35 23.61
C GLN A 38 13.84 12.48 23.64
N GLU A 39 15.13 12.16 23.57
CA GLU A 39 16.19 13.16 23.54
C GLU A 39 16.08 14.07 22.31
N ALA A 40 15.93 13.47 21.13
CA ALA A 40 15.79 14.24 19.88
C ALA A 40 14.59 15.20 19.92
N LEU A 41 13.45 14.75 20.45
CA LEU A 41 12.24 15.57 20.60
C LEU A 41 12.39 16.65 21.68
N GLY A 42 12.99 16.31 22.82
CA GLY A 42 13.19 17.21 23.95
C GLY A 42 14.20 18.33 23.65
N CYS A 43 15.31 17.97 23.03
CA CYS A 43 16.39 18.90 22.68
C CYS A 43 16.17 19.64 21.36
N GLY A 44 15.19 19.23 20.54
CA GLY A 44 14.88 19.93 19.30
C GLY A 44 15.74 19.50 18.11
N TYR A 45 16.28 18.27 18.09
CA TYR A 45 17.14 17.76 17.01
C TYR A 45 16.32 17.44 15.75
N ALA A 46 15.91 18.48 15.02
CA ALA A 46 14.96 18.37 13.92
C ALA A 46 15.44 17.48 12.75
N ASN A 47 16.75 17.28 12.61
CA ASN A 47 17.33 16.37 11.61
C ASN A 47 16.85 14.92 11.82
N GLU A 48 16.69 14.50 13.07
CA GLU A 48 16.34 13.13 13.45
C GLU A 48 14.85 12.82 13.27
N TYR A 49 14.00 13.85 13.09
CA TYR A 49 12.55 13.66 13.07
C TYR A 49 12.08 12.82 11.89
N GLY A 50 12.77 12.90 10.75
CA GLY A 50 12.44 12.07 9.59
C GLY A 50 12.52 10.57 9.91
N ASP A 51 13.57 10.16 10.61
CA ASP A 51 13.82 8.75 10.94
C ASP A 51 12.78 8.20 11.92
N LEU A 52 12.26 9.03 12.83
CA LEU A 52 11.15 8.67 13.72
C LEU A 52 9.85 8.36 12.95
N ALA A 53 9.72 8.85 11.72
CA ALA A 53 8.55 8.72 10.86
C ALA A 53 8.79 7.83 9.63
N ILE A 54 9.86 7.04 9.58
CA ILE A 54 10.24 6.26 8.37
C ILE A 54 9.15 5.29 7.88
N GLY A 55 8.26 4.82 8.77
CA GLY A 55 7.11 3.97 8.43
C GLY A 55 5.83 4.74 8.08
N ILE A 56 5.88 6.07 8.09
CA ILE A 56 4.75 6.94 7.80
C ILE A 56 4.99 7.60 6.44
N CYS A 57 4.00 7.46 5.56
CA CYS A 57 4.00 8.08 4.25
C CYS A 57 4.13 9.61 4.36
N GLU A 58 5.01 10.20 3.54
CA GLU A 58 5.08 11.67 3.43
C GLU A 58 3.83 12.25 2.78
N ASP A 59 3.49 13.50 3.10
CA ASP A 59 2.30 14.17 2.56
C ASP A 59 2.24 14.21 1.03
N LYS A 60 3.40 14.44 0.38
CA LYS A 60 3.51 14.42 -1.09
C LYS A 60 3.28 13.03 -1.69
N ASP A 61 3.41 12.00 -0.85
CA ASP A 61 3.31 10.61 -1.23
C ASP A 61 1.97 9.95 -0.89
N ILE A 62 1.06 10.71 -0.29
CA ILE A 62 -0.31 10.25 0.01
C ILE A 62 -0.99 9.82 -1.28
N LEU A 63 -1.51 8.59 -1.28
CA LEU A 63 -2.44 8.12 -2.30
C LEU A 63 -3.79 8.74 -2.04
N SER A 64 -4.21 9.66 -2.91
CA SER A 64 -5.47 10.40 -2.76
C SER A 64 -6.69 9.48 -2.78
N VAL A 65 -7.84 9.98 -2.32
CA VAL A 65 -9.10 9.22 -2.33
C VAL A 65 -9.49 8.78 -3.74
N ASP A 66 -9.28 9.64 -4.74
CA ASP A 66 -9.64 9.31 -6.13
C ASP A 66 -8.68 8.28 -6.74
N GLU A 67 -7.39 8.34 -6.43
CA GLU A 67 -6.44 7.28 -6.81
C GLU A 67 -6.75 5.95 -6.11
N CYS A 68 -7.12 5.99 -4.83
CA CYS A 68 -7.59 4.80 -4.10
C CYS A 68 -8.82 4.18 -4.79
N ARG A 69 -9.79 5.00 -5.17
CA ARG A 69 -10.98 4.55 -5.91
C ARG A 69 -10.64 4.00 -7.28
N GLU A 70 -9.69 4.62 -7.99
CA GLU A 70 -9.19 4.13 -9.27
C GLU A 70 -8.62 2.70 -9.12
N VAL A 71 -7.74 2.47 -8.15
CA VAL A 71 -7.19 1.13 -7.89
C VAL A 71 -8.30 0.12 -7.58
N ILE A 72 -9.27 0.46 -6.73
CA ILE A 72 -10.40 -0.44 -6.42
C ILE A 72 -11.22 -0.75 -7.69
N LYS A 73 -11.48 0.24 -8.55
CA LYS A 73 -12.16 0.03 -9.83
C LYS A 73 -11.39 -0.92 -10.74
N ILE A 74 -10.06 -0.78 -10.79
CA ILE A 74 -9.17 -1.65 -11.58
C ILE A 74 -9.24 -3.08 -11.05
N LEU A 75 -9.07 -3.29 -9.74
CA LEU A 75 -9.19 -4.62 -9.12
C LEU A 75 -10.57 -5.23 -9.38
N GLY A 76 -11.64 -4.45 -9.22
CA GLY A 76 -13.00 -4.89 -9.53
C GLY A 76 -13.19 -5.29 -11.00
N MET A 77 -12.58 -4.55 -11.92
CA MET A 77 -12.62 -4.88 -13.35
C MET A 77 -11.92 -6.21 -13.63
N PHE A 78 -10.71 -6.43 -13.10
CA PHE A 78 -9.99 -7.69 -13.31
C PHE A 78 -10.70 -8.88 -12.64
N ASN A 79 -11.28 -8.68 -11.46
CA ASN A 79 -12.13 -9.67 -10.84
C ASN A 79 -13.29 -10.10 -11.74
N ASP A 80 -14.01 -9.13 -12.32
CA ASP A 80 -15.14 -9.41 -13.20
C ASP A 80 -14.70 -10.10 -14.49
N ILE A 81 -13.54 -9.71 -15.05
CA ILE A 81 -12.95 -10.36 -16.23
C ILE A 81 -12.61 -11.82 -15.93
N GLN A 82 -11.90 -12.09 -14.83
CA GLN A 82 -11.54 -13.46 -14.44
C GLN A 82 -12.78 -14.33 -14.21
N TYR A 83 -13.78 -13.78 -13.51
CA TYR A 83 -15.05 -14.47 -13.29
C TYR A 83 -15.77 -14.74 -14.60
N ALA A 84 -15.91 -13.75 -15.48
CA ALA A 84 -16.56 -13.94 -16.77
C ALA A 84 -15.83 -14.98 -17.62
N TYR A 85 -14.50 -14.93 -17.67
CA TYR A 85 -13.68 -15.88 -18.40
C TYR A 85 -13.83 -17.32 -17.86
N SER A 86 -13.89 -17.50 -16.53
CA SER A 86 -14.11 -18.83 -15.93
C SER A 86 -15.46 -19.44 -16.29
N GLN A 87 -16.46 -18.62 -16.62
CA GLN A 87 -17.79 -19.07 -17.04
C GLN A 87 -17.92 -19.37 -18.54
N LEU A 88 -16.95 -18.98 -19.37
CA LEU A 88 -16.97 -19.27 -20.81
C LEU A 88 -16.72 -20.77 -21.06
N ASP A 89 -17.40 -21.31 -22.07
CA ASP A 89 -17.09 -22.63 -22.64
C ASP A 89 -15.89 -22.56 -23.59
N GLU A 90 -15.36 -23.71 -23.99
CA GLU A 90 -14.15 -23.81 -24.80
C GLU A 90 -14.27 -23.06 -26.15
N ALA A 91 -15.45 -23.13 -26.78
CA ALA A 91 -15.74 -22.43 -28.03
C ALA A 91 -15.66 -20.89 -27.88
N ASN A 92 -16.16 -20.32 -26.79
CA ASN A 92 -16.08 -18.88 -26.56
C ASN A 92 -14.74 -18.41 -25.96
N ARG A 93 -13.88 -19.33 -25.52
CA ARG A 93 -12.49 -19.00 -25.11
C ARG A 93 -11.54 -18.94 -26.30
N GLU A 94 -11.91 -19.51 -27.44
CA GLU A 94 -11.07 -19.53 -28.64
C GLU A 94 -10.70 -18.09 -29.07
N GLY A 95 -9.40 -17.80 -29.15
CA GLY A 95 -8.86 -16.49 -29.52
C GLY A 95 -8.70 -15.49 -28.36
N ILE A 96 -9.14 -15.84 -27.14
CA ILE A 96 -8.85 -15.04 -25.94
C ILE A 96 -7.56 -15.55 -25.32
N SER A 97 -6.60 -14.63 -25.07
CA SER A 97 -5.38 -15.00 -24.36
C SER A 97 -5.71 -15.29 -22.90
N GLU A 98 -5.50 -16.55 -22.49
CA GLU A 98 -5.73 -16.99 -21.12
C GLU A 98 -4.96 -16.12 -20.12
N HIS A 99 -3.66 -15.89 -20.34
CA HIS A 99 -2.83 -15.07 -19.44
C HIS A 99 -3.41 -13.67 -19.19
N PHE A 100 -3.95 -13.00 -20.21
CA PHE A 100 -4.56 -11.67 -20.03
C PHE A 100 -5.96 -11.71 -19.40
N ALA A 101 -6.68 -12.83 -19.55
CA ALA A 101 -8.05 -12.97 -19.08
C ALA A 101 -8.16 -13.61 -17.69
N SER A 102 -7.18 -14.42 -17.29
CA SER A 102 -7.18 -15.17 -16.03
C SER A 102 -6.33 -14.53 -14.94
N GLU A 103 -5.49 -13.53 -15.24
CA GLU A 103 -4.56 -12.94 -14.28
C GLU A 103 -4.67 -11.40 -14.23
N PHE A 104 -4.55 -10.84 -13.03
CA PHE A 104 -4.30 -9.42 -12.85
C PHE A 104 -2.78 -9.19 -12.83
N PRO A 105 -2.20 -8.45 -13.80
CA PRO A 105 -0.75 -8.28 -13.88
C PRO A 105 -0.15 -7.46 -12.73
N GLY A 106 -0.96 -6.67 -12.02
CA GLY A 106 -0.49 -5.81 -10.94
C GLY A 106 -0.05 -4.41 -11.39
N PHE A 107 0.87 -3.81 -10.64
CA PHE A 107 1.38 -2.44 -10.87
C PHE A 107 2.90 -2.43 -10.88
N CYS A 108 3.53 -1.45 -11.53
CA CYS A 108 4.99 -1.37 -11.58
C CYS A 108 5.56 -0.91 -10.23
N GLY A 109 6.43 -1.71 -9.60
CA GLY A 109 7.06 -1.34 -8.33
C GLY A 109 7.85 -0.02 -8.37
N ASN A 110 8.42 0.33 -9.53
CA ASN A 110 9.27 1.52 -9.67
C ASN A 110 8.50 2.81 -9.97
N SER A 111 7.40 2.75 -10.73
CA SER A 111 6.66 3.95 -11.17
C SER A 111 5.23 4.05 -10.62
N GLU A 112 4.69 2.95 -10.08
CA GLU A 112 3.31 2.82 -9.61
C GLU A 112 3.29 2.20 -8.19
N GLY A 113 4.36 2.40 -7.41
CA GLY A 113 4.56 1.77 -6.10
C GLY A 113 3.44 2.04 -5.10
N LYS A 114 2.78 3.21 -5.17
CA LYS A 114 1.63 3.56 -4.31
C LYS A 114 0.41 2.71 -4.64
N GLN A 115 0.11 2.56 -5.93
CA GLN A 115 -0.99 1.72 -6.43
C GLN A 115 -0.71 0.25 -6.12
N LEU A 116 0.54 -0.19 -6.29
CA LEU A 116 1.01 -1.52 -5.91
C LEU A 116 0.78 -1.81 -4.43
N GLY A 117 1.27 -0.93 -3.55
CA GLY A 117 1.11 -1.06 -2.10
C GLY A 117 -0.37 -1.13 -1.69
N TYR A 118 -1.22 -0.31 -2.31
CA TYR A 118 -2.66 -0.32 -2.03
C TYR A 118 -3.36 -1.57 -2.57
N ALA A 119 -2.96 -2.07 -3.74
CA ALA A 119 -3.46 -3.34 -4.29
C ALA A 119 -3.10 -4.52 -3.37
N ARG A 120 -1.85 -4.58 -2.90
CA ARG A 120 -1.40 -5.58 -1.90
C ARG A 120 -2.21 -5.50 -0.61
N TYR A 121 -2.43 -4.29 -0.09
CA TYR A 121 -3.26 -4.07 1.09
C TYR A 121 -4.68 -4.64 0.91
N PHE A 122 -5.29 -4.49 -0.26
CA PHE A 122 -6.62 -5.05 -0.54
C PHE A 122 -6.61 -6.57 -0.73
N CYS A 123 -5.71 -7.08 -1.58
CA CYS A 123 -5.66 -8.51 -1.92
C CYS A 123 -5.18 -9.39 -0.75
N ALA A 124 -4.47 -8.82 0.23
CA ALA A 124 -4.09 -9.51 1.46
C ALA A 124 -5.26 -9.68 2.46
N ARG A 125 -6.39 -8.97 2.28
CA ARG A 125 -7.55 -9.06 3.18
C ARG A 125 -8.41 -10.26 2.81
N PRO A 126 -8.86 -11.06 3.79
CA PRO A 126 -9.78 -12.16 3.53
C PRO A 126 -11.02 -11.69 2.77
N HIS A 127 -11.44 -12.48 1.78
CA HIS A 127 -12.66 -12.29 1.00
C HIS A 127 -12.72 -11.08 0.06
N VAL A 128 -11.64 -10.29 -0.08
CA VAL A 128 -11.60 -9.15 -0.99
C VAL A 128 -10.50 -9.36 -2.02
N PHE A 129 -10.88 -9.64 -3.26
CA PHE A 129 -9.96 -9.80 -4.40
C PHE A 129 -8.83 -10.84 -4.17
N THR A 130 -9.00 -11.78 -3.25
CA THR A 130 -7.97 -12.76 -2.86
C THR A 130 -7.50 -13.63 -4.03
N GLN A 131 -8.39 -13.89 -4.99
CA GLN A 131 -8.12 -14.61 -6.24
C GLN A 131 -7.22 -13.85 -7.22
N LEU A 132 -7.12 -12.51 -7.07
CA LEU A 132 -6.19 -11.70 -7.86
C LEU A 132 -4.77 -11.76 -7.29
N ASN A 133 -4.60 -12.27 -6.06
CA ASN A 133 -3.28 -12.34 -5.43
C ASN A 133 -2.40 -13.37 -6.13
N ARG A 134 -1.11 -13.04 -6.29
CA ARG A 134 -0.12 -13.89 -6.98
C ARG A 134 1.22 -13.94 -6.23
N PRO A 135 2.02 -15.00 -6.44
CA PRO A 135 3.25 -15.23 -5.66
C PRO A 135 4.34 -14.16 -5.79
N ASP A 136 4.36 -13.43 -6.89
CA ASP A 136 5.29 -12.34 -7.22
C ASP A 136 4.76 -10.95 -6.77
N ASP A 137 3.84 -10.95 -5.79
CA ASP A 137 3.46 -9.76 -5.01
C ASP A 137 2.90 -8.62 -5.88
N LEU A 138 2.21 -8.97 -6.98
CA LEU A 138 1.55 -8.02 -7.88
C LEU A 138 2.50 -7.00 -8.56
N ASP A 139 3.81 -7.25 -8.62
CA ASP A 139 4.72 -6.37 -9.35
C ASP A 139 4.75 -6.72 -10.85
N SER A 140 4.08 -5.90 -11.65
CA SER A 140 4.00 -6.11 -13.11
C SER A 140 5.33 -5.88 -13.83
N HIS A 141 6.33 -5.27 -13.19
CA HIS A 141 7.61 -4.85 -13.78
C HIS A 141 7.48 -3.92 -15.00
N ALA A 142 6.28 -3.40 -15.31
CA ALA A 142 6.01 -2.50 -16.44
C ALA A 142 4.87 -1.51 -16.08
N PRO A 143 4.91 -0.25 -16.52
CA PRO A 143 3.86 0.72 -16.19
C PRO A 143 2.56 0.42 -16.95
N LEU A 144 1.55 -0.11 -16.25
CA LEU A 144 0.28 -0.56 -16.84
C LEU A 144 -0.92 0.32 -16.49
N LEU A 145 -0.78 1.28 -15.57
CA LEU A 145 -1.86 2.19 -15.17
C LEU A 145 -2.52 2.93 -16.36
N PRO A 146 -1.78 3.44 -17.37
CA PRO A 146 -2.41 4.03 -18.56
C PRO A 146 -3.30 3.05 -19.33
N LEU A 147 -2.91 1.77 -19.42
CA LEU A 147 -3.70 0.74 -20.07
C LEU A 147 -4.99 0.44 -19.27
N TYR A 148 -4.88 0.31 -17.95
CA TYR A 148 -6.04 0.06 -17.10
C TYR A 148 -7.08 1.17 -17.20
N ARG A 149 -6.64 2.43 -17.33
CA ARG A 149 -7.55 3.56 -17.59
C ARG A 149 -8.29 3.45 -18.92
N LEU A 150 -7.66 2.93 -19.97
CA LEU A 150 -8.32 2.65 -21.25
C LEU A 150 -9.37 1.53 -21.10
N MET A 151 -9.05 0.48 -20.37
CA MET A 151 -9.97 -0.64 -20.11
C MET A 151 -11.19 -0.18 -19.29
N LEU A 152 -10.97 0.63 -18.25
CA LEU A 152 -12.05 1.19 -17.44
C LEU A 152 -13.02 2.03 -18.26
N LYS A 153 -12.51 2.83 -19.21
CA LYS A 153 -13.37 3.60 -20.11
C LYS A 153 -14.33 2.72 -20.88
N VAL A 154 -13.89 1.55 -21.37
CA VAL A 154 -14.77 0.60 -22.10
C VAL A 154 -15.80 -0.03 -21.16
N ARG A 155 -15.42 -0.36 -19.93
CA ARG A 155 -16.31 -0.93 -18.91
C ARG A 155 -17.43 0.02 -18.50
N GLU A 156 -17.14 1.32 -18.41
CA GLU A 156 -18.11 2.35 -17.99
C GLU A 156 -19.11 2.77 -19.09
N VAL A 157 -18.94 2.33 -20.36
CA VAL A 157 -19.90 2.64 -21.46
C VAL A 157 -21.10 1.67 -21.50
N ARG A 158 -21.42 0.99 -20.39
CA ARG A 158 -22.54 0.05 -20.30
C ARG A 158 -23.48 0.37 -19.16
#